data_AF-A0AAV8VWT3-F1
#
_entry.id   AF-A0AAV8VWT3-F1
#
_cell.length_a   1.000
_cell.length_b   1.000
_cell.length_c   1.000
_cell.angle_alpha   90.00
_cell.angle_beta   90.00
_cell.angle_gamma   90.00
#
_symmetry.space_group_name_H-M   'P 1'
#
loop_
_entity.id
_entity.type
_entity.pdbx_description
1 polymer ?
#
loop_
_entity_poly.entity_id
_entity_poly.type
_entity_poly.pdbx_seq_one_letter_code
_entity_poly.pdbx_strand_id
1 'polypeptide(L)'
;MHGRLVLGISCRILTSTDLLLKLVRDHKRARQMWELFCSGRQRSSDLVPLEPREIKKQVRKAEQQRFLQDHTNKPHHGVFFRNIEEIGLSRKLTFAFLSSADLKSETEGFLLECQDGVINTLVYRSQFSNVDDNRCRACRQQRETLMHIL
;
A
#
# COMPACT_ATOMS: atom_id res chain seq x y z
N MET A 1 32.66 -28.18 -26.49
CA MET A 1 31.92 -29.30 -27.12
C MET A 1 30.88 -29.95 -26.20
N HIS A 2 31.10 -30.10 -24.88
CA HIS A 2 30.16 -30.80 -23.97
C HIS A 2 28.78 -30.14 -23.75
N GLY A 3 28.69 -28.80 -23.66
CA GLY A 3 27.41 -28.14 -23.40
C GLY A 3 26.34 -28.36 -24.48
N ARG A 4 26.74 -28.42 -25.77
CA ARG A 4 25.82 -28.71 -26.88
C ARG A 4 25.30 -30.15 -26.87
N LEU A 5 26.15 -31.09 -26.45
CA LEU A 5 25.78 -32.50 -26.27
C LEU A 5 24.76 -32.67 -25.13
N VAL A 6 24.99 -32.01 -23.99
CA VAL A 6 24.09 -32.07 -22.83
C VAL A 6 22.72 -31.46 -23.17
N LEU A 7 22.69 -30.32 -23.86
CA LEU A 7 21.45 -29.69 -24.32
C LEU A 7 20.72 -30.56 -25.36
N GLY A 8 21.44 -31.17 -26.30
CA GLY A 8 20.86 -32.07 -27.30
C GLY A 8 20.21 -33.31 -26.68
N ILE A 9 20.87 -33.93 -25.70
CA ILE A 9 20.34 -35.09 -24.96
C ILE A 9 19.11 -34.68 -24.14
N SER A 10 19.16 -33.54 -23.46
CA SER A 10 18.03 -33.03 -22.66
C SER A 10 16.82 -32.73 -23.52
N CYS A 11 17.03 -32.13 -24.70
CA CYS A 11 15.96 -31.86 -25.65
C CYS A 11 15.31 -33.16 -26.16
N ARG A 12 16.12 -34.19 -26.50
CA ARG A 12 15.60 -35.52 -26.88
C ARG A 12 14.81 -36.19 -25.75
N ILE A 13 15.26 -36.08 -24.50
CA ILE A 13 14.53 -36.63 -23.34
C ILE A 13 13.18 -35.93 -23.16
N LEU A 14 13.06 -34.64 -23.51
CA LEU A 14 11.85 -33.84 -23.37
C LEU A 14 10.86 -33.98 -24.55
N THR A 15 11.34 -34.31 -25.74
CA THR A 15 10.50 -34.41 -26.96
C THR A 15 10.21 -35.85 -27.38
N SER A 16 10.94 -36.84 -26.87
CA SER A 16 10.76 -38.25 -27.25
C SER A 16 9.43 -38.83 -26.78
N THR A 17 8.90 -39.75 -27.60
CA THR A 17 7.70 -40.56 -27.36
C THR A 17 8.01 -41.94 -26.75
N ASP A 18 9.30 -42.31 -26.69
CA ASP A 18 9.81 -43.56 -26.14
C ASP A 18 9.39 -43.76 -24.67
N LEU A 19 8.95 -44.98 -24.34
CA LEU A 19 8.47 -45.36 -23.01
C LEU A 19 9.54 -45.20 -21.91
N LEU A 20 10.79 -45.56 -22.18
CA LEU A 20 11.88 -45.45 -21.21
C LEU A 20 12.25 -43.98 -20.97
N LEU A 21 12.26 -43.16 -22.02
CA LEU A 21 12.54 -41.73 -21.89
C LEU A 21 11.40 -40.96 -21.21
N LYS A 22 10.15 -41.39 -21.38
CA LYS A 22 9.00 -40.91 -20.60
C LYS A 22 9.15 -41.23 -19.12
N LEU A 23 9.49 -42.48 -18.78
CA LEU A 23 9.70 -42.89 -17.38
C LEU A 23 10.80 -42.07 -16.69
N VAL A 24 11.92 -41.80 -17.39
CA VAL A 24 12.99 -40.92 -16.88
C VAL A 24 12.52 -39.48 -16.67
N ARG A 25 11.69 -38.95 -17.58
CA ARG A 25 11.11 -37.61 -17.47
C ARG A 25 10.16 -37.50 -16.27
N ASP A 26 9.29 -38.49 -16.10
CA ASP A 26 8.30 -38.52 -15.01
C ASP A 26 8.98 -38.70 -13.65
N HIS A 27 10.01 -39.56 -13.56
CA HIS A 27 10.81 -39.71 -12.35
C HIS A 27 11.55 -38.41 -11.96
N LYS A 28 12.12 -37.68 -12.93
CA LYS A 28 12.76 -36.38 -12.67
C LYS A 28 11.75 -35.33 -12.18
N ARG A 29 10.55 -35.29 -12.75
CA ARG A 29 9.46 -34.40 -12.31
C ARG A 29 8.99 -34.74 -10.90
N ALA A 30 8.77 -36.03 -10.61
CA ALA A 30 8.38 -36.50 -9.30
C ALA A 30 9.43 -36.13 -8.24
N ARG A 31 10.73 -36.27 -8.57
CA ARG A 31 11.82 -35.86 -7.69
C ARG A 31 11.87 -34.35 -7.45
N GLN A 32 11.72 -33.52 -8.48
CA GLN A 32 11.65 -32.06 -8.31
C GLN A 32 10.45 -31.64 -7.46
N MET A 33 9.28 -32.24 -7.70
CA MET A 33 8.09 -32.02 -6.87
C MET A 33 8.33 -32.45 -5.43
N TRP A 34 9.00 -33.58 -5.20
CA TRP A 34 9.36 -34.06 -3.87
C TRP A 34 10.33 -33.11 -3.16
N GLU A 35 11.35 -32.61 -3.86
CA GLU A 35 12.29 -31.63 -3.32
C GLU A 35 11.59 -30.31 -2.96
N LEU A 36 10.66 -29.82 -3.79
CA LEU A 36 9.81 -28.67 -3.49
C LEU A 36 8.88 -28.94 -2.30
N PHE A 37 8.31 -30.13 -2.21
CA PHE A 37 7.45 -30.55 -1.10
C PHE A 37 8.23 -30.63 0.23
N CYS A 38 9.43 -31.23 0.23
CA CYS A 38 10.31 -31.26 1.39
C CYS A 38 10.75 -29.86 1.83
N SER A 39 11.08 -28.99 0.88
CA SER A 39 11.45 -27.59 1.15
C SER A 39 10.26 -26.79 1.72
N GLY A 40 9.04 -27.01 1.20
CA GLY A 40 7.81 -26.44 1.73
C GLY A 40 7.47 -26.95 3.13
N ARG A 41 7.76 -28.22 3.42
CA ARG A 41 7.56 -28.85 4.73
C ARG A 41 8.50 -28.29 5.80
N GLN A 42 9.76 -28.00 5.44
CA GLN A 42 10.69 -27.29 6.33
C GLN A 42 10.25 -25.85 6.62
N ARG A 43 9.65 -25.15 5.65
CA ARG A 43 9.04 -23.84 5.90
C ARG A 43 7.77 -23.90 6.75
N SER A 44 7.01 -25.00 6.66
CA SER A 44 5.80 -25.21 7.46
C SER A 44 6.09 -25.34 8.96
N SER A 45 7.26 -25.85 9.36
CA SER A 45 7.66 -25.93 10.77
C SER A 45 7.98 -24.56 11.38
N ASP A 46 8.22 -23.53 10.56
CA ASP A 46 8.48 -22.16 11.01
C ASP A 46 7.20 -21.30 11.07
N LEU A 47 6.06 -21.84 10.63
CA LEU A 47 4.77 -21.14 10.68
C LEU A 47 4.14 -21.32 12.06
N VAL A 48 4.16 -20.25 12.86
CA VAL A 48 3.36 -20.19 14.09
C VAL A 48 1.89 -20.39 13.72
N PRO A 49 1.19 -21.41 14.24
CA PRO A 49 -0.22 -21.60 13.99
C PRO A 49 -0.96 -20.48 14.71
N LEU A 50 -1.28 -19.40 13.99
CA LEU A 50 -2.18 -18.39 14.49
C LEU A 50 -3.61 -18.87 14.27
N GLU A 51 -4.42 -18.81 15.32
CA GLU A 51 -5.86 -19.06 15.24
C GLU A 51 -6.45 -18.20 14.10
N PRO A 52 -7.35 -18.75 13.25
CA PRO A 52 -7.94 -18.02 12.12
C PRO A 52 -8.56 -16.67 12.50
N ARG A 53 -9.05 -16.55 13.74
CA ARG A 53 -9.58 -15.30 14.31
C ARG A 53 -8.50 -14.22 14.46
N GLU A 54 -7.32 -14.60 14.91
CA GLU A 54 -6.20 -13.67 15.12
C GLU A 54 -5.62 -13.22 13.77
N ILE A 55 -5.51 -14.14 12.80
CA ILE A 55 -5.12 -13.80 11.42
C ILE A 55 -6.08 -12.75 10.84
N LYS A 56 -7.40 -12.97 10.96
CA LYS A 56 -8.41 -12.02 10.45
C LYS A 56 -8.29 -10.65 11.10
N LYS A 57 -8.02 -10.60 12.41
CA LYS A 57 -7.83 -9.35 13.15
C LYS A 57 -6.57 -8.60 12.68
N GLN A 58 -5.46 -9.31 12.49
CA GLN A 58 -4.22 -8.71 12.00
C GLN A 58 -4.34 -8.20 10.57
N VAL A 59 -4.96 -8.98 9.68
CA VAL A 59 -5.22 -8.56 8.29
C VAL A 59 -6.07 -7.29 8.28
N ARG A 60 -7.17 -7.26 9.03
CA ARG A 60 -8.04 -6.07 9.12
C ARG A 60 -7.28 -4.84 9.64
N LYS A 61 -6.41 -5.02 10.64
CA LYS A 61 -5.57 -3.93 11.17
C LYS A 61 -4.58 -3.42 10.12
N ALA A 62 -3.92 -4.33 9.40
CA ALA A 62 -2.98 -3.98 8.34
C ALA A 62 -3.69 -3.24 7.19
N GLU A 63 -4.88 -3.69 6.79
CA GLU A 63 -5.71 -3.03 5.78
C GLU A 63 -6.11 -1.61 6.22
N GLN A 64 -6.53 -1.44 7.48
CA GLN A 64 -6.85 -0.10 8.01
C GLN A 64 -5.64 0.83 8.02
N GLN A 65 -4.48 0.33 8.43
CA GLN A 65 -3.25 1.13 8.43
C GLN A 65 -2.84 1.53 7.02
N ARG A 66 -2.93 0.60 6.06
CA ARG A 66 -2.65 0.88 4.65
C ARG A 66 -3.62 1.91 4.08
N PHE A 67 -4.92 1.75 4.34
CA PHE A 67 -5.93 2.72 3.93
C PHE A 67 -5.65 4.11 4.49
N LEU A 68 -5.33 4.21 5.79
CA LEU A 68 -5.01 5.48 6.42
C LEU A 68 -3.76 6.11 5.79
N GLN A 69 -2.71 5.33 5.55
CA GLN A 69 -1.50 5.82 4.87
C GLN A 69 -1.81 6.34 3.47
N ASP A 70 -2.53 5.55 2.67
CA ASP A 70 -2.94 5.94 1.33
C ASP A 70 -3.76 7.24 1.36
N HIS A 71 -4.65 7.38 2.35
CA HIS A 71 -5.46 8.59 2.55
C HIS A 71 -4.61 9.80 2.95
N THR A 72 -3.69 9.66 3.90
CA THR A 72 -2.80 10.75 4.35
C THR A 72 -1.81 11.19 3.26
N ASN A 73 -1.47 10.30 2.33
CA ASN A 73 -0.58 10.60 1.23
C ASN A 73 -1.28 11.36 0.09
N LYS A 74 -2.61 11.40 0.07
CA LYS A 74 -3.33 12.17 -0.95
C LYS A 74 -3.04 13.66 -0.78
N PRO A 75 -2.87 14.41 -1.89
CA PRO A 75 -2.52 15.82 -1.85
C PRO A 75 -3.47 16.66 -1.00
N HIS A 76 -4.78 16.48 -1.14
CA HIS A 76 -5.79 17.28 -0.43
C HIS A 76 -6.22 16.68 0.90
N HIS A 77 -6.68 15.43 0.90
CA HIS A 77 -7.17 14.80 2.12
C HIS A 77 -6.10 14.65 3.22
N GLY A 78 -4.82 14.61 2.83
CA GLY A 78 -3.69 14.54 3.75
C GLY A 78 -3.27 15.88 4.37
N VAL A 79 -3.76 17.02 3.85
CA VAL A 79 -3.35 18.36 4.30
C VAL A 79 -3.57 18.52 5.80
N PHE A 80 -4.76 18.15 6.28
CA PHE A 80 -5.11 18.24 7.69
C PHE A 80 -4.12 17.49 8.60
N PHE A 81 -3.78 16.26 8.22
CA PHE A 81 -2.86 15.42 8.99
C PHE A 81 -1.46 16.01 9.05
N ARG A 82 -0.95 16.53 7.92
CA ARG A 82 0.36 17.20 7.88
C ARG A 82 0.38 18.44 8.74
N ASN A 83 -0.68 19.25 8.72
CA ASN A 83 -0.76 20.46 9.54
C ASN A 83 -0.77 20.14 11.04
N ILE A 84 -1.48 19.10 11.46
CA ILE A 84 -1.45 18.62 12.86
C ILE A 84 -0.01 18.27 13.28
N GLU A 85 0.72 17.56 12.41
CA GLU A 85 2.11 17.18 12.68
C GLU A 85 3.06 18.37 12.70
N GLU A 86 2.94 19.29 11.75
CA GLU A 86 3.76 20.51 11.65
C GLU A 86 3.56 21.43 12.86
N ILE A 87 2.33 21.55 13.37
CA ILE A 87 2.00 22.35 14.56
C ILE A 87 2.38 21.58 15.86
N GLY A 88 2.62 20.28 15.78
CA GLY A 88 2.94 19.44 16.94
C GLY A 88 1.73 19.12 17.82
N LEU A 89 0.53 19.10 17.25
CA LEU A 89 -0.70 18.79 17.99
C LEU A 89 -0.85 17.30 18.28
N SER A 90 -1.43 16.98 19.42
CA SER A 90 -1.72 15.58 19.80
C SER A 90 -2.86 15.02 18.95
N ARG A 91 -2.54 14.12 18.01
CA ARG A 91 -3.53 13.39 17.19
C ARG A 91 -4.69 12.82 18.04
N LYS A 92 -4.39 12.26 19.22
CA LYS A 92 -5.42 11.67 20.09
C LYS A 92 -6.45 12.70 20.54
N LEU A 93 -6.00 13.90 20.92
CA LEU A 93 -6.89 14.97 21.37
C LEU A 93 -7.59 15.62 20.18
N THR A 94 -6.88 15.84 19.08
CA THR A 94 -7.45 16.44 17.85
C THR A 94 -8.62 15.60 17.31
N PHE A 95 -8.51 14.29 17.32
CA PHE A 95 -9.57 13.39 16.82
C PHE A 95 -10.52 12.88 17.91
N ALA A 96 -10.42 13.38 19.15
CA ALA A 96 -11.27 12.92 20.25
C ALA A 96 -12.76 13.22 20.00
N PHE A 97 -13.05 14.40 19.43
CA PHE A 97 -14.41 14.77 19.05
C PHE A 97 -15.03 13.80 18.03
N LEU A 98 -14.29 13.47 16.97
CA LEU A 98 -14.75 12.48 15.97
C LEU A 98 -14.98 11.12 16.61
N SER A 99 -14.03 10.68 17.44
CA SER A 99 -14.11 9.39 18.13
C SER A 99 -15.32 9.31 19.05
N SER A 100 -15.75 10.43 19.65
CA SER A 100 -16.95 10.49 20.49
C SER A 100 -18.26 10.28 19.71
N ALA A 101 -18.22 10.46 18.39
CA ALA A 101 -19.35 10.26 17.49
C ALA A 101 -19.17 9.02 16.58
N ASP A 102 -18.26 8.10 16.94
CA ASP A 102 -17.90 6.92 16.14
C ASP A 102 -17.41 7.26 14.71
N LEU A 103 -16.88 8.47 14.51
CA LEU A 103 -16.28 8.92 13.26
C LEU A 103 -14.78 8.63 13.24
N LYS A 104 -14.25 8.37 12.04
CA LYS A 104 -12.83 8.11 11.83
C LYS A 104 -12.05 9.41 11.59
N SER A 105 -10.75 9.38 11.84
CA SER A 105 -9.86 10.53 11.61
C SER A 105 -9.88 11.06 10.18
N GLU A 106 -10.10 10.17 9.21
CA GLU A 106 -10.14 10.46 7.78
C GLU A 106 -11.28 11.43 7.45
N THR A 107 -12.35 11.44 8.24
CA THR A 107 -13.50 12.35 8.09
C THR A 107 -13.07 13.82 8.06
N GLU A 108 -12.09 14.23 8.87
CA GLU A 108 -11.61 15.63 8.84
C GLU A 108 -10.87 15.97 7.55
N GLY A 109 -10.12 15.01 7.00
CA GLY A 109 -9.48 15.20 5.70
C GLY A 109 -10.49 15.45 4.58
N PHE A 110 -11.65 14.78 4.62
CA PHE A 110 -12.75 15.02 3.69
C PHE A 110 -13.43 16.37 3.94
N LEU A 111 -13.71 16.72 5.21
CA LEU A 111 -14.34 17.99 5.54
C LEU A 111 -13.49 19.18 5.09
N LEU A 112 -12.17 19.12 5.33
CA LEU A 112 -11.24 20.16 4.92
C LEU A 112 -11.20 20.32 3.39
N GLU A 113 -11.16 19.21 2.65
CA GLU A 113 -11.19 19.25 1.18
C GLU A 113 -12.51 19.84 0.64
N CYS A 114 -13.65 19.45 1.22
CA CYS A 114 -14.94 20.03 0.88
C CYS A 114 -14.96 21.54 1.14
N GLN A 115 -14.40 21.99 2.26
CA GLN A 115 -14.26 23.41 2.57
C GLN A 115 -13.36 24.11 1.55
N ASP A 116 -12.26 23.47 1.12
CA ASP A 116 -11.30 24.02 0.16
C ASP A 116 -11.98 24.23 -1.21
N GLY A 117 -12.92 23.36 -1.57
CA GLY A 117 -13.73 23.49 -2.78
C GLY A 117 -14.77 24.62 -2.73
N VAL A 118 -15.24 25.00 -1.54
CA VAL A 118 -16.23 26.07 -1.35
C VAL A 118 -15.56 27.43 -1.17
N ILE A 119 -14.49 27.47 -0.40
CA ILE A 119 -13.76 28.71 -0.12
C ILE A 119 -12.70 28.87 -1.20
N ASN A 120 -12.89 29.90 -2.02
CA ASN A 120 -11.99 30.21 -3.14
C ASN A 120 -10.65 30.79 -2.64
N THR A 121 -9.82 29.94 -2.04
CA THR A 121 -8.46 30.25 -1.63
C THR A 121 -7.56 30.32 -2.86
N LEU A 122 -6.55 31.22 -2.85
CA LEU A 122 -5.61 31.31 -3.97
C LEU A 122 -4.80 30.02 -4.18
N VAL A 123 -4.51 29.27 -3.10
CA VAL A 123 -3.85 27.96 -3.22
C VAL A 123 -4.74 26.96 -3.94
N TYR A 124 -6.01 26.85 -3.59
CA TYR A 124 -6.95 25.98 -4.31
C TYR A 124 -7.08 26.41 -5.78
N ARG A 125 -7.26 27.71 -6.02
CA ARG A 125 -7.43 28.27 -7.37
C ARG A 125 -6.23 28.05 -8.28
N SER A 126 -5.00 28.10 -7.72
CA SER A 126 -3.76 27.85 -8.48
C SER A 126 -3.65 26.43 -9.05
N GLN A 127 -4.48 25.50 -8.59
CA GLN A 127 -4.47 24.11 -9.07
C GLN A 127 -5.36 23.90 -10.30
N PHE A 128 -6.39 24.74 -10.47
CA PHE A 128 -7.36 24.65 -11.57
C PHE A 128 -7.25 25.81 -12.56
N SER A 129 -6.45 26.83 -12.26
CA SER A 129 -6.25 27.99 -13.11
C SER A 129 -4.84 28.52 -12.97
N ASN A 130 -4.36 29.25 -14.00
CA ASN A 130 -3.03 29.84 -14.05
C ASN A 130 -2.95 31.06 -13.12
N VAL A 131 -2.98 30.83 -11.82
CA VAL A 131 -2.71 31.83 -10.79
C VAL A 131 -1.26 31.68 -10.35
N ASP A 132 -0.43 32.65 -10.73
CA ASP A 132 1.02 32.60 -10.46
C ASP A 132 1.38 32.94 -9.01
N ASP A 133 0.57 33.75 -8.32
CA ASP A 133 0.80 34.13 -6.92
C ASP A 133 -0.30 33.56 -6.00
N ASN A 134 0.11 32.61 -5.16
CA ASN A 134 -0.76 31.97 -4.17
C ASN A 134 -0.57 32.52 -2.74
N ARG A 135 0.10 33.66 -2.58
CA ARG A 135 0.23 34.33 -1.29
C ARG A 135 -1.09 34.91 -0.81
N CYS A 136 -1.31 34.86 0.49
CA CYS A 136 -2.48 35.38 1.17
C CYS A 136 -2.75 36.84 0.80
N ARG A 137 -3.97 37.13 0.36
CA ARG A 137 -4.40 38.49 -0.01
C ARG A 137 -4.28 39.50 1.14
N ALA A 138 -4.41 39.03 2.38
CA ALA A 138 -4.33 39.86 3.57
C ALA A 138 -2.88 40.11 4.03
N CYS A 139 -2.12 39.05 4.32
CA CYS A 139 -0.77 39.18 4.90
C CYS A 139 0.35 39.29 3.85
N ARG A 140 0.10 38.81 2.61
CA ARG A 140 1.06 38.74 1.49
C ARG A 140 2.37 38.00 1.78
N GLN A 141 2.42 37.22 2.86
CA GLN A 141 3.61 36.48 3.29
C GLN A 141 3.44 34.98 3.09
N GLN A 142 2.45 34.39 3.76
CA GLN A 142 2.16 32.96 3.71
C GLN A 142 1.28 32.62 2.52
N ARG A 143 1.26 31.35 2.12
CA ARG A 143 0.31 30.85 1.13
C ARG A 143 -1.11 30.96 1.65
N GLU A 144 -2.06 31.32 0.78
CA GLU A 144 -3.48 31.40 1.12
C GLU A 144 -4.10 30.00 1.16
N THR A 145 -3.89 29.28 2.25
CA THR A 145 -4.59 28.01 2.54
C THR A 145 -5.76 28.26 3.48
N LEU A 146 -6.72 27.33 3.54
CA LEU A 146 -7.79 27.36 4.55
C LEU A 146 -7.25 27.50 5.97
N MET A 147 -6.23 26.74 6.32
CA MET A 147 -5.62 26.77 7.65
C MET A 147 -4.90 28.07 7.98
N HIS A 148 -4.56 28.87 6.98
CA HIS A 148 -3.93 30.18 7.19
C HIS A 148 -4.98 31.28 7.37
N ILE A 149 -6.14 31.18 6.72
CA ILE A 149 -7.19 32.19 6.77
C ILE A 149 -8.17 32.00 7.96
N LEU A 150 -8.24 30.80 8.52
CA LEU A 150 -8.99 30.46 9.73
C LEU A 150 -8.10 30.59 10.96
#